data_AF-A0A0A9EBW8-F1
#
_entry.id   AF-A0A0A9EBW8-F1
#
_cell.length_a   1.000
_cell.length_b   1.000
_cell.length_c   1.000
_cell.angle_alpha   90.00
_cell.angle_beta   90.00
_cell.angle_gamma   90.00
#
_symmetry.space_group_name_H-M   'P 1'
#
loop_
_entity.id
_entity.type
_entity.pdbx_description
1 polymer ?
#
loop_
_entity_poly.entity_id
_entity_poly.type
_entity_poly.pdbx_seq_one_letter_code
_entity_poly.pdbx_strand_id
1 'polypeptide(L)' 'MCRAAVFALHVKEELSSWPEQSTRRRTWLTVPEAASRCRYQWMEEALLTGFTDWHNKWSKGGGGTNCDPA' A
#
# COMPACT_ATOMS: atom_id res chain seq x y z
N MET A 1 -9.31 4.10 -22.87
CA MET A 1 -8.56 3.12 -22.07
C MET A 1 -8.21 3.76 -20.73
N CYS A 2 -8.82 3.33 -19.63
CA CYS A 2 -8.46 3.82 -18.30
C CYS A 2 -7.20 3.10 -17.80
N ARG A 3 -6.22 3.84 -17.30
CA ARG A 3 -5.01 3.29 -16.67
C ARG A 3 -5.03 3.68 -15.20
N ALA A 4 -4.76 2.71 -14.33
CA ALA A 4 -4.61 2.93 -12.90
C ALA A 4 -3.18 2.55 -12.49
N ALA A 5 -2.62 3.29 -11.54
CA ALA A 5 -1.34 3.00 -10.93
C ALA A 5 -1.52 2.96 -9.41
N VAL A 6 -0.70 2.15 -8.74
CA VAL A 6 -0.67 2.00 -7.28
C VAL A 6 0.77 2.25 -6.82
N PHE A 7 0.93 3.05 -5.77
CA PHE A 7 2.23 3.38 -5.19
C PHE A 7 2.27 2.91 -3.73
N ALA A 8 3.36 2.29 -3.33
CA ALA A 8 3.59 1.89 -1.95
C ALA A 8 4.12 3.08 -1.14
N LEU A 9 3.48 3.39 -0.01
CA LEU A 9 3.90 4.45 0.91
C LEU A 9 4.16 3.86 2.30
N HIS A 10 5.31 4.20 2.88
CA HIS A 10 5.61 3.85 4.28
C HIS A 10 5.06 4.95 5.19
N VAL A 11 3.89 4.69 5.77
CA VAL A 11 3.22 5.61 6.67
C VAL A 11 3.95 5.64 8.02
N LYS A 12 4.41 6.82 8.43
CA LYS A 12 5.10 7.02 9.72
C LYS A 12 4.19 7.51 10.83
N GLU A 13 3.11 8.20 10.48
CA GLU A 13 2.14 8.75 11.42
C GLU A 13 0.72 8.62 10.85
N GLU A 14 -0.25 8.37 11.74
CA GLU A 14 -1.67 8.40 11.40
C GLU A 14 -2.33 9.60 12.07
N LEU A 15 -2.86 10.52 11.26
CA LEU A 15 -3.57 11.68 11.76
C LEU A 15 -4.99 11.32 12.22
N SER A 16 -5.42 11.92 13.33
CA SER A 16 -6.77 11.76 13.89
C SER A 16 -7.85 12.37 12.99
N SER A 17 -7.52 13.39 12.21
CA SER A 17 -8.41 13.99 11.22
C SER A 17 -7.87 13.86 9.79
N TRP A 18 -8.71 13.46 8.83
CA TRP A 18 -8.38 13.47 7.40
C TRP A 18 -9.57 13.91 6.51
N PRO A 19 -9.33 14.42 5.29
CA PRO A 19 -10.35 15.10 4.49
C PRO A 19 -11.62 14.26 4.22
N GLU A 20 -11.49 12.96 3.96
CA GLU A 20 -12.59 12.08 3.58
C GLU A 20 -13.28 11.37 4.77
N GLN A 21 -12.87 11.62 6.01
CA GLN A 21 -13.31 10.83 7.17
C GLN A 21 -14.82 10.82 7.42
N SER A 22 -15.53 11.85 6.97
CA SER A 22 -16.99 11.96 7.10
C SER A 22 -17.75 11.04 6.14
N THR A 23 -17.10 10.60 5.05
CA THR A 23 -17.72 9.82 3.97
C THR A 23 -17.09 8.46 3.76
N ARG A 24 -15.89 8.22 4.32
CA ARG A 24 -15.13 6.98 4.16
C ARG A 24 -14.62 6.47 5.50
N ARG A 25 -14.57 5.14 5.60
CA ARG A 25 -13.93 4.43 6.72
C ARG A 25 -12.49 4.08 6.35
N ARG A 26 -11.57 4.28 7.29
CA ARG A 26 -10.16 3.85 7.18
C ARG A 26 -9.93 2.71 8.18
N THR A 27 -9.27 1.66 7.73
CA THR A 27 -8.86 0.51 8.56
C THR A 27 -7.52 -0.01 8.09
N TRP A 28 -6.64 -0.36 9.03
CA TRP A 28 -5.43 -1.12 8.73
C TRP A 28 -5.77 -2.58 8.50
N LEU A 29 -5.13 -3.18 7.51
CA LEU A 29 -5.33 -4.57 7.11
C LEU A 29 -3.98 -5.20 6.82
N THR A 30 -3.90 -6.51 7.05
CA THR A 30 -2.83 -7.32 6.50
C THR A 30 -3.00 -7.46 4.98
N VAL A 31 -1.92 -7.84 4.28
CA VAL A 31 -1.96 -8.03 2.82
C VAL A 31 -3.03 -9.03 2.39
N PRO A 32 -3.18 -10.23 3.02
CA PRO A 32 -4.23 -11.18 2.65
C PRO A 32 -5.66 -10.63 2.88
N GLU A 33 -5.87 -9.89 3.97
CA GLU A 33 -7.18 -9.27 4.25
C GLU A 33 -7.53 -8.21 3.20
N ALA A 34 -6.57 -7.37 2.80
CA ALA A 34 -6.77 -6.37 1.75
C ALA A 34 -7.05 -7.02 0.38
N ALA A 35 -6.30 -8.07 0.04
CA ALA A 35 -6.48 -8.86 -1.18
C ALA A 35 -7.90 -9.44 -1.27
N SER A 36 -8.40 -10.04 -0.19
CA SER A 36 -9.77 -10.62 -0.15
C SER A 36 -10.91 -9.60 -0.35
N ARG A 37 -10.62 -8.31 -0.16
CA ARG A 37 -11.57 -7.19 -0.33
C ARG A 37 -11.44 -6.50 -1.68
N CYS A 38 -10.46 -6.88 -2.49
CA CYS A 38 -10.24 -6.26 -3.79
C CYS A 38 -11.37 -6.59 -4.76
N ARG A 39 -11.89 -5.57 -5.45
CA ARG A 39 -12.93 -5.75 -6.48
C ARG A 39 -12.37 -6.32 -7.79
N TYR A 40 -11.11 -6.04 -8.08
CA TYR A 40 -10.48 -6.37 -9.34
C TYR A 40 -9.27 -7.26 -9.11
N GLN A 41 -9.18 -8.34 -9.89
CA GLN A 41 -8.10 -9.33 -9.78
C GLN A 41 -6.71 -8.71 -9.92
N TRP A 42 -6.52 -7.72 -10.79
CA TRP A 42 -5.22 -7.06 -10.95
C TRP A 42 -4.72 -6.40 -9.65
N MET A 43 -5.64 -5.92 -8.80
CA MET A 43 -5.29 -5.28 -7.53
C MET A 43 -4.93 -6.32 -6.48
N GLU A 44 -5.61 -7.45 -6.49
CA GLU A 44 -5.27 -8.62 -5.68
C GLU A 44 -3.86 -9.12 -6.00
N GLU A 45 -3.56 -9.30 -7.29
CA GLU A 45 -2.23 -9.71 -7.78
C GLU A 45 -1.14 -8.67 -7.44
N ALA A 46 -1.46 -7.38 -7.56
CA ALA A 46 -0.55 -6.31 -7.17
C ALA A 46 -0.20 -6.36 -5.66
N LEU A 47 -1.13 -6.78 -4.80
CA LEU A 47 -0.90 -6.93 -3.36
C LEU A 47 -0.17 -8.24 -3.01
N LEU A 48 -0.70 -9.38 -3.47
CA LEU A 48 -0.22 -10.70 -3.09
C LEU A 48 1.16 -11.02 -3.68
N THR A 49 1.42 -10.58 -4.92
CA THR A 49 2.70 -10.84 -5.58
C THR A 49 3.58 -9.60 -5.57
N GLY A 50 3.14 -8.52 -6.23
CA GLY A 50 3.99 -7.34 -6.46
C GLY A 50 4.46 -6.67 -5.17
N PHE A 51 3.53 -6.29 -4.31
CA PHE A 51 3.81 -5.60 -3.06
C PHE A 51 4.51 -6.52 -2.03
N THR A 52 4.06 -7.77 -1.87
CA THR A 52 4.67 -8.72 -0.93
C THR A 52 6.14 -8.98 -1.27
N ASP A 53 6.47 -9.22 -2.55
CA ASP A 53 7.85 -9.44 -2.99
C ASP A 53 8.72 -8.20 -2.76
N TRP A 54 8.20 -7.02 -3.10
CA TRP A 54 8.88 -5.75 -2.85
C TRP A 54 9.13 -5.55 -1.35
N HIS A 55 8.11 -5.75 -0.52
CA HIS A 55 8.18 -5.54 0.93
C HIS A 55 9.16 -6.51 1.60
N ASN A 56 9.17 -7.77 1.19
CA ASN A 56 10.13 -8.77 1.69
C ASN A 56 11.59 -8.40 1.35
N LYS A 57 11.82 -7.87 0.15
CA LYS A 57 13.16 -7.38 -0.26
C LYS A 57 13.55 -6.14 0.55
N TRP A 58 12.63 -5.19 0.68
CA TRP A 58 12.83 -3.97 1.45
C TRP A 58 13.16 -4.26 2.93
N SER A 59 12.45 -5.22 3.54
CA SER A 59 12.68 -5.63 4.93
C SER A 59 14.01 -6.35 5.13
N LYS A 60 14.50 -7.11 4.14
CA LYS A 60 15.78 -7.83 4.21
C LYS A 60 16.99 -6.96 3.86
N GLY A 61 16.79 -5.87 3.11
CA GLY A 61 17.85 -5.00 2.62
C GLY A 61 18.45 -4.04 3.65
N GLY A 62 17.90 -3.97 4.87
CA GLY A 62 18.25 -2.92 5.82
C GLY A 62 17.66 -1.58 5.38
N GLY A 63 16.68 -1.08 6.14
CA GLY A 63 15.99 0.15 5.80
C GLY A 63 16.94 1.34 5.63
N GLY A 64 16.87 1.96 4.46
CA GLY A 64 17.25 3.35 4.24
C GLY A 64 18.75 3.64 4.06
N THR A 65 19.18 3.66 2.81
CA THR A 65 20.07 4.75 2.37
C THR A 65 19.32 5.56 1.32
N ASN A 66 18.82 6.70 1.79
CA ASN A 66 18.42 7.90 1.06
C ASN A 66 17.32 7.74 0.00
N CYS A 67 16.18 8.35 0.32
CA CYS A 67 15.26 8.90 -0.66
C CYS A 67 16.06 9.73 -1.68
N ASP A 68 16.00 9.33 -2.95
CA ASP A 68 16.43 10.17 -4.07
C ASP A 68 15.63 11.49 -4.00
N PRO A 69 16.29 12.66 -3.87
CA PRO A 69 15.61 13.90 -4.21
C PRO A 69 15.45 13.90 -5.73
N ALA A 70 14.22 14.14 -6.18
CA ALA A 70 13.93 14.47 -7.57
C ALA A 70 14.70 15.73 -8.02
#